data_AF-I5BU64-F1
#
_entry.id   AF-I5BU64-F1
#
_cell.length_a   1.000
_cell.length_b   1.000
_cell.length_c   1.000
_cell.angle_alpha   90.00
_cell.angle_beta   90.00
_cell.angle_gamma   90.00
#
_symmetry.space_group_name_H-M   'P 1'
#
loop_
_entity.id
_entity.type
_entity.pdbx_description
1 polymer ?
#
loop_
_entity_poly.entity_id
_entity_poly.type
_entity_poly.pdbx_seq_one_letter_code
_entity_poly.pdbx_strand_id
1 'polypeptide(L)'
;MTDTSEKIDYSKTLNLPQTEFPMRAGLPKKEPEIVARWQEMDLYRLLREDAAGREKFVLHDGPPYANGNIHIGHALNKVLKDIITRSFQMRGYDSNYVPAGRLPRPSDR
;
A
#
# COMPACT_ATOMS: atom_id res chain seq x y z
N MET A 1 30.18 -9.47 55.94
CA MET A 1 29.09 -10.23 55.30
C MET A 1 28.21 -9.22 54.58
N THR A 2 28.22 -9.29 53.26
CA THR A 2 27.52 -8.39 52.34
C THR A 2 26.06 -8.79 52.23
N ASP A 3 25.15 -7.94 52.70
CA ASP A 3 23.70 -8.12 52.54
C ASP A 3 23.23 -7.22 51.40
N THR A 4 23.15 -7.76 50.20
CA THR A 4 22.59 -7.06 49.05
C THR A 4 21.09 -7.30 49.03
N SER A 5 20.35 -6.38 49.65
CA SER A 5 18.89 -6.35 49.60
C SER A 5 18.40 -6.42 48.14
N GLU A 6 17.69 -7.49 47.79
CA GLU A 6 17.06 -7.66 46.49
C GLU A 6 15.96 -6.59 46.31
N LYS A 7 16.24 -5.56 45.50
CA LYS A 7 15.25 -4.55 45.12
C LYS A 7 14.23 -5.16 44.16
N ILE A 8 12.97 -5.20 44.58
CA ILE A 8 11.84 -5.59 43.73
C ILE A 8 11.72 -4.60 42.56
N ASP A 9 11.74 -5.13 41.34
CA ASP A 9 11.60 -4.35 40.10
C ASP A 9 10.12 -4.16 39.74
N TYR A 10 9.56 -3.03 40.18
CA TYR A 10 8.17 -2.64 39.92
C TYR A 10 7.85 -2.36 38.45
N SER A 11 8.85 -2.30 37.55
CA SER A 11 8.58 -2.11 36.11
C SER A 11 7.78 -3.29 35.53
N LYS A 12 7.89 -4.47 36.13
CA LYS A 12 7.18 -5.70 35.72
C LYS A 12 5.71 -5.73 36.12
N THR A 13 5.26 -4.82 37.00
CA THR A 13 3.85 -4.71 37.38
C THR A 13 3.08 -3.74 36.48
N LEU A 14 3.73 -3.13 35.49
CA LEU A 14 3.14 -2.16 34.58
C LEU A 14 2.75 -2.84 33.25
N ASN A 15 1.51 -2.63 32.81
CA ASN A 15 1.03 -3.06 31.50
C ASN A 15 1.47 -2.06 30.40
N LEU A 16 2.76 -2.02 30.11
CA LEU A 16 3.30 -1.15 29.07
C LEU A 16 3.01 -1.72 27.67
N PRO A 17 2.72 -0.86 26.67
CA PRO A 17 2.54 -1.31 25.30
C PRO A 17 3.86 -1.88 24.74
N GLN A 18 3.80 -3.13 24.30
CA GLN A 18 4.89 -3.85 23.65
C GLN A 18 4.56 -3.98 22.16
N THR A 19 5.49 -3.60 21.29
CA THR A 19 5.29 -3.75 19.85
C THR A 19 6.61 -3.97 19.12
N GLU A 20 6.59 -4.91 18.18
CA GLU A 20 7.68 -5.12 17.22
C GLU A 20 7.69 -4.01 16.14
N PHE A 21 6.67 -3.14 16.11
CA PHE A 21 6.59 -2.04 15.17
C PHE A 21 7.67 -0.99 15.47
N PRO A 22 8.64 -0.77 14.56
CA PRO A 22 9.73 0.14 14.84
C PRO A 22 9.24 1.59 14.82
N MET A 23 9.71 2.41 15.76
CA MET A 23 9.40 3.84 15.80
C MET A 23 9.88 4.60 14.55
N ARG A 24 10.95 4.13 13.90
CA ARG A 24 11.45 4.68 12.63
C ARG A 24 10.97 3.83 11.46
N ALA A 25 10.41 4.48 10.45
CA ALA A 25 9.81 3.78 9.31
C ALA A 25 10.84 3.01 8.46
N GLY A 26 11.99 3.62 8.14
CA GLY A 26 12.99 2.97 7.28
C GLY A 26 12.49 2.73 5.85
N LEU A 27 11.69 3.67 5.32
CA LEU A 27 10.95 3.52 4.06
C LEU A 27 11.80 3.12 2.85
N PRO A 28 13.02 3.66 2.62
CA PRO A 28 13.82 3.27 1.45
C PRO A 28 14.12 1.77 1.34
N LYS A 29 14.13 1.05 2.47
CA LYS A 29 14.28 -0.41 2.51
C LYS A 29 12.93 -1.13 2.54
N LYS A 30 11.99 -0.64 3.35
CA LYS A 30 10.69 -1.30 3.54
C LYS A 30 9.75 -1.21 2.33
N GLU A 31 9.74 -0.10 1.60
CA GLU A 31 8.85 0.07 0.44
C GLU A 31 9.13 -0.97 -0.65
N PRO A 32 10.39 -1.23 -1.06
CA PRO A 32 10.69 -2.35 -1.95
C PRO A 32 10.21 -3.71 -1.45
N GLU A 33 10.37 -4.01 -0.16
CA GLU A 33 9.92 -5.28 0.45
C GLU A 33 8.38 -5.42 0.39
N ILE A 34 7.65 -4.33 0.63
CA ILE A 34 6.19 -4.28 0.52
C ILE A 34 5.74 -4.52 -0.92
N VAL A 35 6.40 -3.88 -1.90
CA VAL A 35 6.09 -4.06 -3.32
C VAL A 35 6.38 -5.50 -3.77
N ALA A 36 7.50 -6.08 -3.36
CA ALA A 36 7.84 -7.47 -3.65
C ALA A 36 6.77 -8.43 -3.10
N ARG A 37 6.36 -8.24 -1.84
CA ARG A 37 5.28 -9.02 -1.23
C ARG A 37 3.97 -8.91 -2.01
N TRP A 38 3.59 -7.72 -2.48
CA TRP A 38 2.38 -7.53 -3.29
C TRP A 38 2.44 -8.25 -4.64
N GLN A 39 3.64 -8.31 -5.25
CA GLN A 39 3.87 -9.03 -6.50
C GLN A 39 3.81 -10.54 -6.28
N GLU A 40 4.46 -11.05 -5.22
CA GLU A 40 4.46 -12.49 -4.87
C GLU A 40 3.06 -13.04 -4.63
N MET A 41 2.18 -12.26 -3.99
CA MET A 41 0.79 -12.67 -3.76
C MET A 41 -0.15 -12.41 -4.93
N ASP A 42 0.33 -11.80 -6.01
CA ASP A 42 -0.48 -11.33 -7.13
C ASP A 42 -1.68 -10.49 -6.65
N LEU A 43 -1.39 -9.50 -5.79
CA LEU A 43 -2.41 -8.72 -5.07
C LEU A 43 -3.43 -8.11 -6.02
N TYR A 44 -2.99 -7.66 -7.18
CA TYR A 44 -3.89 -7.06 -8.17
C TYR A 44 -4.95 -8.05 -8.65
N ARG A 45 -4.59 -9.31 -8.95
CA ARG A 45 -5.56 -10.34 -9.32
C ARG A 45 -6.55 -10.60 -8.18
N LEU A 46 -6.06 -10.74 -6.95
CA LEU A 46 -6.93 -10.94 -5.77
C LEU A 46 -7.92 -9.78 -5.60
N LEU A 47 -7.48 -8.54 -5.83
CA LEU A 47 -8.35 -7.37 -5.80
C LEU A 47 -9.38 -7.34 -6.93
N ARG A 48 -9.12 -7.94 -8.10
CA ARG A 48 -10.11 -8.06 -9.18
C ARG A 48 -11.14 -9.13 -8.86
N GLU A 49 -10.71 -10.25 -8.28
CA GLU A 49 -11.59 -11.33 -7.84
C GLU A 49 -12.53 -10.84 -6.72
N ASP A 50 -12.01 -10.12 -5.73
CA ASP A 50 -12.82 -9.51 -4.65
C ASP A 50 -13.84 -8.50 -5.18
N ALA A 51 -13.50 -7.76 -6.25
CA ALA A 51 -14.37 -6.74 -6.82
C ALA A 51 -15.41 -7.27 -7.81
N ALA A 52 -15.39 -8.56 -8.16
CA ALA A 52 -16.25 -9.12 -9.18
C ALA A 52 -17.74 -8.89 -8.85
N GLY A 53 -18.46 -8.28 -9.79
CA GLY A 53 -19.89 -7.97 -9.65
C GLY A 53 -20.21 -6.67 -8.90
N ARG A 54 -19.20 -5.91 -8.44
CA ARG A 54 -19.41 -4.57 -7.86
C ARG A 54 -19.69 -3.53 -8.94
N GLU A 55 -20.27 -2.40 -8.54
CA GLU A 55 -20.48 -1.26 -9.44
C GLU A 55 -19.12 -0.74 -9.95
N LYS A 56 -18.96 -0.60 -11.27
CA LYS A 56 -17.70 -0.19 -11.88
C LYS A 56 -17.43 1.29 -11.63
N PHE A 57 -16.22 1.61 -11.20
CA PHE A 57 -15.69 2.97 -11.19
C PHE A 57 -14.46 3.04 -12.10
N VAL A 58 -14.55 3.82 -13.18
CA VAL A 58 -13.46 3.94 -14.17
C VAL A 58 -12.88 5.34 -14.12
N LEU A 59 -11.61 5.43 -13.75
CA LEU A 59 -10.84 6.66 -13.81
C LEU A 59 -10.04 6.70 -15.11
N HIS A 60 -10.48 7.52 -16.07
CA HIS A 60 -9.78 7.68 -17.34
C HIS A 60 -8.43 8.39 -17.14
N ASP A 61 -7.35 7.63 -17.27
CA ASP A 61 -6.00 8.16 -17.31
C ASP A 61 -5.64 8.53 -18.75
N GLY A 62 -5.34 9.80 -19.01
CA GLY A 62 -4.84 10.21 -20.33
C GLY A 62 -3.48 9.56 -20.64
N PRO A 63 -3.17 9.30 -21.92
CA PRO A 63 -1.86 8.77 -22.31
C PRO A 63 -0.76 9.68 -21.77
N PRO A 64 0.26 9.14 -21.08
CA PRO A 64 1.41 9.94 -20.70
C PRO A 64 2.06 10.44 -21.99
N TYR A 65 2.37 11.73 -22.06
CA TYR A 65 3.24 12.25 -23.11
C TYR A 65 4.61 11.60 -22.92
N ALA A 66 5.02 10.75 -23.88
CA ALA A 66 6.20 9.90 -23.79
C ALA A 66 7.53 10.64 -24.03
N ASN A 67 7.60 11.94 -23.72
CA ASN A 67 8.74 12.80 -24.07
C ASN A 67 9.41 13.35 -22.80
N GLY A 68 10.36 12.60 -22.25
CA GLY A 68 11.26 13.07 -21.20
C GLY A 68 11.26 12.24 -19.91
N ASN A 69 12.16 12.60 -19.00
CA ASN A 69 12.28 11.96 -17.70
C ASN A 69 11.06 12.23 -16.82
N ILE A 70 10.73 11.27 -15.96
CA ILE A 70 9.70 11.43 -14.94
C ILE A 70 10.13 12.56 -14.01
N HIS A 71 9.24 13.54 -13.83
CA HIS A 71 9.41 14.67 -12.92
C HIS A 71 8.32 14.66 -11.85
N ILE A 72 8.42 15.55 -10.86
CA ILE A 72 7.50 15.56 -9.71
C ILE A 72 6.01 15.71 -10.10
N GLY A 73 5.71 16.47 -11.15
CA GLY A 73 4.36 16.54 -11.72
C GLY A 73 3.78 15.17 -12.17
N HIS A 74 4.61 14.26 -12.69
CA HIS A 74 4.19 12.89 -12.98
C HIS A 74 3.88 12.12 -11.71
N ALA A 75 4.75 12.22 -10.70
CA ALA A 75 4.55 11.57 -9.41
C ALA A 75 3.24 12.03 -8.75
N LEU A 76 3.02 13.34 -8.68
CA LEU A 76 1.78 13.92 -8.15
C LEU A 76 0.55 13.40 -8.88
N ASN A 77 0.57 13.43 -10.21
CA ASN A 77 -0.56 12.97 -11.02
C ASN A 77 -0.91 11.50 -10.77
N LYS A 78 0.11 10.63 -10.70
CA LYS A 78 -0.09 9.19 -10.49
C LYS A 78 -0.50 8.86 -9.05
N VAL A 79 0.05 9.55 -8.05
CA VAL A 79 -0.34 9.38 -6.64
C VAL A 79 -1.81 9.78 -6.43
N LEU A 80 -2.27 10.89 -6.99
CA LEU A 80 -3.66 11.31 -6.86
C LEU A 80 -4.63 10.30 -7.50
N LYS A 81 -4.28 9.79 -8.69
CA LYS A 81 -5.08 8.77 -9.38
C LYS A 81 -5.13 7.46 -8.60
N ASP A 82 -4.03 7.04 -8.00
CA ASP A 82 -3.96 5.84 -7.16
C ASP A 82 -4.79 5.99 -5.88
N ILE A 83 -4.72 7.15 -5.19
CA ILE A 83 -5.54 7.44 -4.00
C ILE A 83 -7.03 7.35 -4.34
N ILE A 84 -7.48 7.97 -5.42
CA ILE A 84 -8.89 7.96 -5.84
C ILE A 84 -9.32 6.52 -6.15
N THR A 85 -8.53 5.80 -6.97
CA THR A 85 -8.85 4.43 -7.36
C THR A 85 -8.99 3.52 -6.15
N ARG A 86 -8.03 3.56 -5.21
CA ARG A 86 -8.05 2.75 -3.98
C ARG A 86 -9.21 3.13 -3.06
N SER A 87 -9.52 4.42 -2.94
CA SER A 87 -10.63 4.89 -2.11
C SER A 87 -11.97 4.36 -2.61
N PHE A 88 -12.20 4.35 -3.93
CA PHE A 88 -13.42 3.77 -4.51
C PHE A 88 -13.44 2.24 -4.39
N GLN A 89 -12.31 1.56 -4.55
CA GLN A 89 -12.19 0.11 -4.31
C GLN A 89 -12.61 -0.24 -2.87
N MET A 90 -12.10 0.49 -1.88
CA MET A 90 -12.41 0.28 -0.46
C MET A 90 -13.86 0.63 -0.10
N ARG A 91 -14.54 1.44 -0.92
CA ARG A 91 -15.97 1.76 -0.78
C ARG A 91 -16.90 0.73 -1.42
N GLY A 92 -16.35 -0.33 -2.02
CA GLY A 92 -17.14 -1.39 -2.64
C GLY A 92 -17.43 -1.18 -4.13
N TYR A 93 -16.65 -0.36 -4.83
CA TYR A 93 -16.69 -0.29 -6.29
C TYR A 93 -15.67 -1.25 -6.91
N ASP A 94 -15.94 -1.71 -8.12
CA ASP A 94 -14.92 -2.29 -8.99
C ASP A 94 -14.13 -1.16 -9.66
N SER A 95 -13.07 -0.74 -8.97
CA SER A 95 -12.24 0.39 -9.38
C SER A 95 -11.00 -0.12 -10.10
N ASN A 96 -11.08 -0.22 -11.43
CA ASN A 96 -9.97 -0.68 -12.26
C ASN A 96 -9.12 0.50 -12.76
N TYR A 97 -7.86 0.57 -12.34
CA TYR A 97 -6.89 1.51 -12.90
C TYR A 97 -6.10 0.86 -14.03
N VAL A 98 -6.36 1.29 -15.26
CA VAL A 98 -5.63 0.88 -16.45
C VAL A 98 -4.74 2.04 -16.90
N PRO A 99 -3.40 1.94 -16.78
CA PRO A 99 -2.50 2.96 -17.30
C PRO A 99 -2.64 3.04 -18.82
N ALA A 100 -2.85 4.25 -19.34
CA ALA A 100 -2.85 4.46 -20.78
C ALA A 100 -1.48 4.06 -21.38
N GLY A 101 -1.50 3.06 -22.26
CA GLY A 101 -0.33 2.39 -22.83
C GLY A 101 -0.29 0.87 -22.60
N ARG A 102 -1.04 0.35 -21.62
CA ARG A 102 -1.26 -1.09 -21.46
C ARG A 102 -2.51 -1.49 -22.25
N LEU A 103 -2.37 -2.41 -23.21
CA LEU A 103 -3.52 -2.99 -23.90
C LEU A 103 -4.50 -3.59 -22.87
N PRO A 104 -5.81 -3.35 -23.01
CA PRO A 104 -6.80 -3.91 -22.09
C PRO A 104 -6.71 -5.43 -22.12
N ARG A 105 -6.52 -6.05 -20.95
CA ARG A 105 -6.56 -7.51 -20.81
C ARG A 105 -8.03 -7.96 -20.86
N PRO A 106 -8.31 -9.23 -21.20
CA PRO A 106 -9.68 -9.76 -21.17
C PRO A 106 -10.38 -9.56 -19.82
N SER A 107 -9.62 -9.50 -18.72
CA SER A 107 -10.09 -9.20 -17.36
C SER A 107 -10.55 -7.75 -17.13
N ASP A 108 -10.24 -6.83 -18.05
CA ASP A 108 -10.55 -5.40 -17.92
C ASP A 108 -11.90 -5.03 -18.59
N ARG A 109 -12.58 -5.98 -19.26
CA ARG A 109 -13.88 -5.79 -19.91
C ARG A 109 -15.04 -6.17 -18.98
#